data_AF-A0A419FVS7-F1
#
_entry.id   AF-A0A419FVS7-F1
#
_cell.length_a   1.000
_cell.length_b   1.000
_cell.length_c   1.000
_cell.angle_alpha   90.00
_cell.angle_beta   90.00
_cell.angle_gamma   90.00
#
_symmetry.space_group_name_H-M   'P 1'
#
loop_
_entity.id
_entity.type
_entity.pdbx_description
1 polymer ?
#
loop_
_entity_poly.entity_id
_entity_poly.type
_entity_poly.pdbx_seq_one_letter_code
_entity_poly.pdbx_strand_id
1 'polypeptide(L)'
;MIKKSVIALAALLIMNVNISEAEDKWEIDIKANLNNAENILTIGTSPDASDGPDGGYDVPALLSGDIRAYLKIEDKQYWKDIKGSDGMSLKTWTFSVESNILRQTVKLKWTTSAIPTDTNLFLMDKVTGKTVDMKNTASIQYKNTGSREFLIEMRIR
;
A
#
# COMPACT_ATOMS: atom_id res chain seq x y z
N MET A 1 18.69 -37.16 -65.38
CA MET A 1 18.51 -35.70 -65.48
C MET A 1 17.03 -35.37 -65.22
N ILE A 2 16.55 -34.47 -64.36
CA ILE A 2 17.02 -33.68 -63.22
C ILE A 2 15.75 -33.52 -62.35
N LYS A 3 15.81 -33.84 -61.05
CA LYS A 3 14.73 -33.55 -60.08
C LYS A 3 14.72 -32.05 -59.82
N LYS A 4 13.58 -31.38 -59.97
CA LYS A 4 13.39 -30.00 -59.51
C LYS A 4 12.65 -30.02 -58.18
N SER A 5 13.40 -29.86 -57.09
CA SER A 5 12.86 -29.49 -55.79
C SER A 5 13.23 -28.04 -55.56
N VAL A 6 12.24 -27.15 -55.45
CA VAL A 6 12.45 -25.79 -54.95
C VAL A 6 11.92 -25.77 -53.52
N ILE A 7 12.84 -25.51 -52.59
CA ILE A 7 12.63 -25.44 -51.16
C ILE A 7 11.96 -24.10 -50.85
N ALA A 8 10.81 -24.12 -50.20
CA ALA A 8 10.20 -22.92 -49.63
C ALA A 8 10.91 -22.59 -48.31
N LEU A 9 11.55 -21.42 -48.24
CA LEU A 9 12.18 -20.90 -47.04
C LEU A 9 11.11 -20.14 -46.25
N ALA A 10 10.62 -20.71 -45.15
CA ALA A 10 9.76 -20.00 -44.20
C ALA A 10 10.65 -19.23 -43.22
N ALA A 11 10.65 -17.91 -43.30
CA ALA A 11 11.28 -17.05 -42.31
C ALA A 11 10.35 -16.92 -41.10
N LEU A 12 10.75 -17.47 -39.95
CA LEU A 12 10.05 -17.33 -38.69
C LEU A 12 10.47 -16.00 -38.04
N LEU A 13 9.59 -14.98 -38.08
CA LEU A 13 9.78 -13.75 -37.32
C LEU A 13 9.44 -14.04 -35.85
N ILE A 14 10.45 -14.13 -34.99
CA ILE A 14 10.24 -14.06 -33.55
C ILE A 14 10.13 -12.57 -33.21
N MET A 15 8.91 -12.09 -32.98
CA MET A 15 8.73 -10.78 -32.37
C MET A 15 9.19 -10.89 -30.92
N ASN A 16 10.30 -10.21 -30.58
CA ASN A 16 10.64 -9.94 -29.19
C ASN A 16 9.59 -9.00 -28.63
N VAL A 17 8.52 -9.56 -28.06
CA VAL A 17 7.62 -8.79 -27.21
C VAL A 17 8.40 -8.52 -25.94
N ASN A 18 8.97 -7.33 -25.81
CA ASN A 18 9.37 -6.80 -24.52
C ASN A 18 8.08 -6.55 -23.75
N ILE A 19 7.54 -7.60 -23.11
CA ILE A 19 6.53 -7.44 -22.08
C ILE A 19 7.28 -6.78 -20.93
N SER A 20 7.20 -5.45 -20.87
CA SER A 20 7.47 -4.76 -19.62
C SER A 20 6.32 -5.15 -18.70
N GLU A 21 6.50 -6.21 -17.92
CA GLU A 21 5.68 -6.38 -16.73
C GLU A 21 5.85 -5.08 -15.93
N ALA A 22 4.76 -4.35 -15.74
CA ALA A 22 4.78 -3.29 -14.74
C ALA A 22 5.21 -3.97 -13.44
N GLU A 23 6.19 -3.41 -12.74
CA GLU A 23 6.49 -3.90 -11.40
C GLU A 23 5.20 -3.74 -10.58
N ASP A 24 4.52 -4.85 -10.27
CA ASP A 24 3.35 -4.93 -9.38
C ASP A 24 3.72 -4.67 -7.91
N LYS A 25 4.84 -3.97 -7.72
CA LYS A 25 5.39 -3.53 -6.47
C LYS A 25 5.22 -2.04 -6.33
N TRP A 26 4.56 -1.63 -5.27
CA TRP A 26 4.45 -0.23 -4.89
C TRP A 26 4.36 -0.12 -3.38
N GLU A 27 4.80 1.01 -2.84
CA GLU A 27 4.72 1.32 -1.42
C GLU A 27 4.30 2.78 -1.25
N ILE A 28 3.54 3.07 -0.20
CA ILE A 28 3.19 4.43 0.20
C ILE A 28 3.41 4.63 1.70
N ASP A 29 4.00 5.76 2.03
CA ASP A 29 4.10 6.24 3.40
C ASP A 29 2.87 7.05 3.79
N ILE A 30 2.35 6.76 4.97
CA ILE A 30 1.34 7.53 5.66
C ILE A 30 1.98 8.15 6.91
N LYS A 31 2.08 9.47 6.88
CA LYS A 31 2.72 10.26 7.95
C LYS A 31 1.66 10.78 8.91
N ALA A 32 1.71 10.33 10.15
CA ALA A 32 0.90 10.83 11.25
C ALA A 32 1.64 11.94 11.99
N ASN A 33 1.07 13.14 11.98
CA ASN A 33 1.67 14.33 12.56
C ASN A 33 0.79 14.89 13.69
N LEU A 34 1.42 15.27 14.80
CA LEU A 34 0.78 15.97 15.92
C LEU A 34 1.78 16.96 16.53
N ASN A 35 1.49 18.26 16.43
CA ASN A 35 2.44 19.32 16.78
C ASN A 35 3.78 19.11 16.05
N ASN A 36 4.86 18.87 16.80
CA ASN A 36 6.21 18.62 16.27
C ASN A 36 6.57 17.12 16.22
N ALA A 37 5.66 16.24 16.63
CA ALA A 37 5.88 14.80 16.61
C ALA A 37 5.36 14.19 15.31
N GLU A 38 6.13 13.25 14.74
CA GLU A 38 5.78 12.51 13.53
C GLU A 38 5.99 11.01 13.76
N ASN A 39 5.11 10.22 13.17
CA ASN A 39 5.29 8.78 13.02
C ASN A 39 4.91 8.37 11.59
N ILE A 40 5.60 7.39 11.02
CA ILE A 40 5.43 6.97 9.62
C ILE A 40 5.09 5.49 9.60
N LEU A 41 4.08 5.13 8.80
CA LEU A 41 3.76 3.76 8.45
C LEU A 41 3.77 3.58 6.93
N THR A 42 4.16 2.40 6.47
CA THR A 42 4.30 2.07 5.06
C THR A 42 3.39 0.89 4.72
N ILE A 43 2.61 1.01 3.66
CA ILE A 43 1.80 -0.08 3.11
C ILE A 43 2.10 -0.24 1.63
N GLY A 44 1.77 -1.39 1.06
CA GLY A 44 1.99 -1.62 -0.36
C GLY A 44 1.78 -3.05 -0.77
N THR A 45 2.14 -3.35 -2.02
CA THR A 45 2.15 -4.73 -2.52
C THR A 45 3.50 -5.11 -3.10
N SER A 46 3.79 -6.40 -3.15
CA SER A 46 4.93 -6.99 -3.84
C SER A 46 4.57 -8.41 -4.31
N PRO A 47 5.01 -8.86 -5.50
CA PRO A 47 4.78 -10.23 -5.97
C PRO A 47 5.36 -11.30 -5.04
N ASP A 48 6.47 -10.96 -4.39
CA ASP A 48 7.21 -11.85 -3.50
C ASP A 48 6.73 -11.83 -2.03
N ALA A 49 5.77 -10.96 -1.69
CA ALA A 49 5.27 -10.83 -0.33
C ALA A 49 4.06 -11.74 -0.08
N SER A 50 3.77 -12.01 1.19
CA SER A 50 2.57 -12.74 1.63
C SER A 50 1.50 -11.80 2.19
N ASP A 51 0.24 -12.23 2.21
CA ASP A 51 -0.84 -11.42 2.84
C ASP A 51 -0.82 -11.47 4.38
N GLY A 52 -0.18 -12.49 4.94
CA GLY A 52 0.08 -12.64 6.37
C GLY A 52 1.48 -12.16 6.77
N PRO A 53 1.85 -12.33 8.05
CA PRO A 53 3.15 -11.90 8.55
C PRO A 53 4.33 -12.50 7.76
N ASP A 54 5.14 -11.63 7.17
CA ASP A 54 6.30 -11.95 6.35
C ASP A 54 7.52 -11.14 6.80
N GLY A 55 8.51 -11.79 7.42
CA GLY A 55 9.69 -11.11 7.95
C GLY A 55 10.60 -10.45 6.90
N GLY A 56 10.42 -10.75 5.61
CA GLY A 56 11.13 -10.07 4.52
C GLY A 56 10.53 -8.72 4.13
N TYR A 57 9.27 -8.50 4.48
CA TYR A 57 8.45 -7.40 3.97
C TYR A 57 7.78 -6.58 5.07
N ASP A 58 7.45 -7.22 6.19
CA ASP A 58 6.81 -6.63 7.34
C ASP A 58 7.83 -6.25 8.41
N VAL A 59 7.71 -5.04 8.93
CA VAL A 59 8.65 -4.51 9.93
C VAL A 59 7.90 -4.25 11.24
N PRO A 60 8.20 -5.01 12.32
CA PRO A 60 7.60 -4.78 13.63
C PRO A 60 7.85 -3.36 14.13
N ALA A 61 6.86 -2.79 14.80
CA ALA A 61 6.94 -1.43 15.32
C ALA A 61 7.69 -1.37 16.66
N LEU A 62 8.54 -0.35 16.82
CA LEU A 62 9.15 0.03 18.11
C LEU A 62 8.56 1.35 18.61
N LEU A 63 7.36 1.28 19.17
CA LEU A 63 6.57 2.47 19.47
C LEU A 63 7.12 3.32 20.62
N SER A 64 7.32 4.61 20.34
CA SER A 64 7.67 5.62 21.34
C SER A 64 7.22 7.02 20.87
N GLY A 65 7.29 8.01 21.76
CA GLY A 65 7.00 9.41 21.46
C GLY A 65 5.54 9.84 21.66
N ASP A 66 5.29 11.11 21.39
CA ASP A 66 4.01 11.79 21.65
C ASP A 66 2.87 11.38 20.71
N ILE A 67 3.22 10.77 19.56
CA ILE A 67 2.28 10.15 18.63
C ILE A 67 2.83 8.80 18.22
N ARG A 68 1.99 7.77 18.28
CA ARG A 68 2.29 6.41 17.86
C ARG A 68 1.32 6.05 16.75
N ALA A 69 1.84 5.65 15.59
CA ALA A 69 1.03 5.11 14.51
C ALA A 69 1.56 3.72 14.15
N TYR A 70 0.67 2.76 13.92
CA TYR A 70 1.07 1.39 13.63
C TYR A 70 -0.04 0.60 12.95
N LEU A 71 0.38 -0.29 12.06
CA LEU A 71 -0.43 -1.31 11.43
C LEU A 71 -0.70 -2.44 12.43
N LYS A 72 -1.89 -3.04 12.35
CA LYS A 72 -2.30 -4.19 13.14
C LYS A 72 -2.38 -5.41 12.23
N ILE A 73 -1.51 -6.38 12.48
CA ILE A 73 -1.58 -7.70 11.85
C ILE A 73 -1.70 -8.70 12.99
N GLU A 74 -2.85 -9.37 13.06
CA GLU A 74 -3.21 -10.21 14.22
C GLU A 74 -3.07 -9.41 15.54
N ASP A 75 -2.35 -9.95 16.53
CA ASP A 75 -2.10 -9.32 17.84
C ASP A 75 -0.79 -8.50 17.88
N LYS A 76 -0.18 -8.22 16.73
CA LYS A 76 1.13 -7.56 16.62
C LYS A 76 1.04 -6.21 15.91
N GLN A 77 2.05 -5.37 16.17
CA GLN A 77 2.14 -4.00 15.69
C GLN A 77 3.31 -3.85 14.73
N TYR A 78 3.06 -3.21 13.59
CA TYR A 78 4.03 -3.04 12.51
C TYR A 78 4.09 -1.59 12.04
N TRP A 79 5.25 -1.15 11.56
CA TRP A 79 5.36 0.10 10.79
C TRP A 79 5.33 -0.13 9.29
N LYS A 80 5.55 -1.36 8.84
CA LYS A 80 5.45 -1.75 7.43
C LYS A 80 4.69 -3.05 7.29
N ASP A 81 3.72 -3.10 6.36
CA ASP A 81 2.96 -4.29 5.95
C ASP A 81 2.84 -4.28 4.42
N ILE A 82 3.50 -5.21 3.75
CA ILE A 82 3.43 -5.35 2.29
C ILE A 82 2.73 -6.66 1.96
N LYS A 83 1.67 -6.57 1.15
CA LYS A 83 0.85 -7.73 0.79
C LYS A 83 1.25 -8.33 -0.56
N GLY A 84 0.86 -9.58 -0.80
CA GLY A 84 1.05 -10.21 -2.10
C GLY A 84 0.28 -9.48 -3.19
N SER A 85 0.85 -9.35 -4.39
CA SER A 85 0.23 -8.60 -5.51
C SER A 85 -0.61 -9.47 -6.45
N ASP A 86 -1.32 -10.49 -5.95
CA ASP A 86 -2.02 -11.54 -6.72
C ASP A 86 -3.11 -11.08 -7.72
N GLY A 87 -3.33 -9.78 -7.90
CA GLY A 87 -4.21 -9.21 -8.90
C GLY A 87 -5.71 -9.38 -8.63
N MET A 88 -6.11 -10.22 -7.67
CA MET A 88 -7.48 -10.74 -7.58
C MET A 88 -8.12 -10.58 -6.21
N SER A 89 -7.32 -10.47 -5.13
CA SER A 89 -7.88 -10.39 -3.79
C SER A 89 -7.95 -8.95 -3.25
N LEU A 90 -9.01 -8.70 -2.48
CA LEU A 90 -9.17 -7.47 -1.71
C LEU A 90 -8.04 -7.37 -0.68
N LYS A 91 -7.23 -6.32 -0.76
CA LYS A 91 -6.18 -6.07 0.24
C LYS A 91 -6.65 -5.02 1.23
N THR A 92 -6.45 -5.30 2.52
CA THR A 92 -6.82 -4.38 3.59
C THR A 92 -5.70 -4.19 4.59
N TRP A 93 -5.57 -2.97 5.10
CA TRP A 93 -4.67 -2.64 6.20
C TRP A 93 -5.45 -1.93 7.29
N THR A 94 -5.38 -2.44 8.51
CA THR A 94 -5.90 -1.72 9.68
C THR A 94 -4.73 -1.07 10.39
N PHE A 95 -4.85 0.22 10.69
CA PHE A 95 -3.85 0.91 11.51
C PHE A 95 -4.52 1.74 12.61
N SER A 96 -3.75 2.03 13.64
CA SER A 96 -4.15 2.88 14.77
C SER A 96 -3.21 4.05 14.90
N VAL A 97 -3.76 5.19 15.31
CA VAL A 97 -3.01 6.37 15.69
C VAL A 97 -3.39 6.75 17.10
N GLU A 98 -2.40 6.82 17.98
CA GLU A 98 -2.55 7.03 19.41
C GLU A 98 -1.72 8.21 19.90
N SER A 99 -2.33 9.04 20.74
CA SER A 99 -1.61 10.07 21.50
C SER A 99 -2.39 10.44 22.75
N ASN A 100 -1.68 10.66 23.85
CA ASN A 100 -2.22 11.20 25.10
C ASN A 100 -2.41 12.73 25.06
N ILE A 101 -1.93 13.42 24.02
CA ILE A 101 -2.09 14.87 23.86
C ILE A 101 -3.47 15.15 23.23
N LEU A 102 -4.48 15.18 24.07
CA LEU A 102 -5.88 15.30 23.66
C LEU A 102 -6.22 16.67 23.07
N ARG A 103 -7.30 16.73 22.27
CA ARG A 103 -7.90 17.94 21.67
C ARG A 103 -7.02 18.68 20.65
N GLN A 104 -5.79 18.22 20.47
CA GLN A 104 -4.92 18.65 19.38
C GLN A 104 -5.34 18.02 18.05
N THR A 105 -4.89 18.63 16.95
CA THR A 105 -5.21 18.14 15.61
C THR A 105 -4.15 17.15 15.17
N VAL A 106 -4.55 15.90 14.90
CA VAL A 106 -3.72 14.94 14.18
C VAL A 106 -3.94 15.15 12.69
N LYS A 107 -2.86 15.14 11.91
CA LYS A 107 -2.90 15.17 10.45
C LYS A 107 -2.25 13.91 9.90
N LEU A 108 -2.98 13.20 9.05
CA LEU A 108 -2.45 12.10 8.24
C LEU A 108 -2.18 12.61 6.83
N LYS A 109 -1.00 12.32 6.29
CA LYS A 109 -0.59 12.74 4.94
C LYS A 109 0.05 11.58 4.19
N TRP A 110 -0.11 11.58 2.88
CA TRP A 110 0.52 10.61 1.98
C TRP A 110 0.72 11.23 0.60
N THR A 111 1.47 10.56 -0.27
CA THR A 111 1.80 11.03 -1.62
C THR A 111 0.94 10.31 -2.64
N THR A 112 -0.03 11.01 -3.26
CA THR A 112 -1.00 10.38 -4.18
C THR A 112 -0.34 9.75 -5.41
N SER A 113 0.77 10.31 -5.89
CA SER A 113 1.52 9.78 -7.04
C SER A 113 2.29 8.49 -6.74
N ALA A 114 2.39 8.07 -5.48
CA ALA A 114 2.95 6.76 -5.11
C ALA A 114 1.94 5.62 -5.29
N ILE A 115 0.65 5.93 -5.53
CA ILE A 115 -0.41 4.94 -5.74
C ILE A 115 -0.50 4.64 -7.24
N PRO A 116 -0.41 3.36 -7.66
CA PRO A 116 -0.53 2.99 -9.07
C PRO A 116 -1.84 3.46 -9.72
N THR A 117 -1.79 3.70 -11.04
CA THR A 117 -2.91 4.29 -11.79
C THR A 117 -4.14 3.39 -11.90
N ASP A 118 -3.93 2.08 -11.92
CA ASP A 118 -4.93 1.01 -11.96
C ASP A 118 -5.46 0.59 -10.59
N THR A 119 -4.84 1.07 -9.52
CA THR A 119 -5.27 0.79 -8.14
C THR A 119 -6.31 1.82 -7.67
N ASN A 120 -7.35 1.37 -6.97
CA ASN A 120 -8.17 2.24 -6.13
C ASN A 120 -7.79 2.00 -4.67
N LEU A 121 -7.55 3.08 -3.91
CA LEU A 121 -7.16 3.01 -2.51
C LEU A 121 -8.03 3.94 -1.67
N PHE A 122 -8.75 3.38 -0.72
CA PHE A 122 -9.70 4.11 0.12
C PHE A 122 -9.28 4.03 1.59
N LEU A 123 -9.28 5.18 2.27
CA LEU A 123 -9.05 5.28 3.70
C LEU A 123 -10.39 5.56 4.40
N MET A 124 -10.80 4.66 5.28
CA MET A 124 -11.96 4.80 6.14
C MET A 124 -11.54 5.10 7.57
N ASP A 125 -12.06 6.18 8.14
CA ASP A 125 -11.99 6.47 9.56
C ASP A 125 -13.08 5.68 10.29
N LYS A 126 -12.69 4.67 11.08
CA LYS A 126 -13.64 3.74 11.73
C LYS A 126 -14.49 4.41 12.81
N VAL A 127 -14.11 5.60 13.29
CA VAL A 127 -14.89 6.33 14.29
C VAL A 127 -16.05 7.09 13.64
N THR A 128 -15.82 7.70 12.49
CA THR A 128 -16.84 8.53 11.82
C THR A 128 -17.55 7.82 10.67
N GLY A 129 -17.01 6.70 10.20
CA GLY A 129 -17.44 6.02 8.98
C GLY A 129 -17.10 6.79 7.70
N LYS A 130 -16.37 7.92 7.79
CA LYS A 130 -16.01 8.72 6.63
C LYS A 130 -14.90 8.02 5.85
N THR A 131 -15.15 7.85 4.55
CA THR A 131 -14.17 7.31 3.60
C THR A 131 -13.63 8.43 2.72
N VAL A 132 -12.34 8.37 2.40
CA VAL A 132 -11.68 9.24 1.41
C VAL A 132 -10.95 8.40 0.37
N ASP A 133 -10.99 8.85 -0.87
CA ASP A 133 -10.16 8.31 -1.94
C ASP A 133 -8.74 8.89 -1.81
N MET A 134 -7.78 8.02 -1.54
CA MET A 134 -6.39 8.40 -1.30
C MET A 134 -5.66 8.86 -2.57
N LYS A 135 -6.20 8.61 -3.77
CA LYS A 135 -5.62 9.13 -5.03
C LYS A 135 -6.02 10.58 -5.29
N ASN A 136 -7.19 10.96 -4.81
CA ASN A 136 -7.76 12.30 -5.03
C ASN A 136 -7.58 13.23 -3.83
N THR A 137 -7.25 12.68 -2.66
CA THR A 137 -6.99 13.44 -1.44
C THR A 137 -5.64 13.00 -0.86
N ALA A 138 -4.74 13.93 -0.57
CA ALA A 138 -3.40 13.63 -0.05
C ALA A 138 -3.30 13.69 1.49
N SER A 139 -4.39 14.06 2.18
CA SER A 139 -4.39 14.18 3.64
C SER A 139 -5.77 14.21 4.26
N ILE A 140 -5.88 13.73 5.50
CA ILE A 140 -7.02 14.00 6.38
C ILE A 140 -6.55 14.56 7.72
N GLN A 141 -7.46 15.14 8.48
CA GLN A 141 -7.18 15.64 9.82
C GLN A 141 -8.37 15.41 10.74
N TYR A 142 -8.08 15.24 12.03
CA TYR A 142 -9.10 15.04 13.04
C TYR A 142 -8.63 15.56 14.40
N LYS A 143 -9.58 15.78 15.32
CA LYS A 143 -9.29 16.12 16.71
C LYS A 143 -8.97 14.85 17.50
N ASN A 144 -7.81 14.85 18.14
CA ASN A 144 -7.35 13.71 18.93
C ASN A 144 -8.22 13.51 20.17
N THR A 145 -8.73 12.29 20.33
CA THR A 145 -9.50 11.83 21.48
C THR A 145 -8.86 10.63 22.18
N GLY A 146 -7.59 10.32 21.89
CA GLY A 146 -6.84 9.22 22.49
C GLY A 146 -6.32 8.25 21.44
N SER A 147 -7.10 7.22 21.13
CA SER A 147 -6.83 6.26 20.05
C SER A 147 -7.85 6.40 18.94
N ARG A 148 -7.41 6.25 17.69
CA ARG A 148 -8.28 6.26 16.50
C ARG A 148 -7.82 5.20 15.52
N GLU A 149 -8.78 4.40 15.06
CA GLU A 149 -8.52 3.34 14.09
C GLU A 149 -8.97 3.73 12.68
N PHE A 150 -8.23 3.20 11.71
CA PHE A 150 -8.47 3.39 10.30
C PHE A 150 -8.37 2.06 9.56
N LEU A 151 -9.12 1.95 8.48
CA LEU A 151 -9.06 0.85 7.53
C LEU A 151 -8.66 1.42 6.17
N ILE A 152 -7.64 0.84 5.55
CA ILE A 152 -7.32 1.07 4.15
C ILE A 152 -7.78 -0.15 3.37
N GLU A 153 -8.45 0.11 2.25
CA GLU A 153 -8.93 -0.91 1.35
C GLU A 153 -8.43 -0.63 -0.07
N MET A 154 -7.81 -1.64 -0.67
CA MET A 154 -7.31 -1.60 -2.05
C MET A 154 -8.14 -2.51 -2.94
N ARG A 155 -8.57 -1.95 -4.07
CA ARG A 155 -9.26 -2.69 -5.13
C ARG A 155 -8.57 -2.43 -6.46
N ILE A 156 -8.29 -3.48 -7.21
CA ILE A 156 -7.79 -3.37 -8.58
C ILE A 156 -8.97 -3.00 -9.49
N ARG A 157 -8.72 -2.14 -10.49
CA ARG A 157 -9.73 -1.73 -11.48
C ARG A 157 -9.99 -2.76 -12.55
#